data_AF-A0A497AFF9-F1
#
_entry.id   AF-A0A497AFF9-F1
#
_cell.length_a   1.000
_cell.length_b   1.000
_cell.length_c   1.000
_cell.angle_alpha   90.00
_cell.angle_beta   90.00
_cell.angle_gamma   90.00
#
_symmetry.space_group_name_H-M   'P 1'
#
loop_
_entity.id
_entity.type
_entity.pdbx_description
1 polymer ?
#
loop_
_entity_poly.entity_id
_entity_poly.type
_entity_poly.pdbx_seq_one_letter_code
_entity_poly.pdbx_strand_id
1 'polypeptide(L)'
;MGTKGRKIVGKQVDKLVEMLNQALADEWLAYYQYWVGAKVVKGPMREAAAAELLQHATEELGHAELLANRLIQLGGTPLLTPQDWYEMT
;
A
#
# COMPACT_ATOMS: atom_id res chain seq x y z
N MET A 1 -8.34 10.25 19.24
CA MET A 1 -8.88 10.64 17.91
C MET A 1 -9.18 9.36 17.15
N GLY A 2 -10.38 9.20 16.57
CA GLY A 2 -10.81 7.98 15.82
C GLY A 2 -12.30 7.61 15.98
N THR A 3 -12.92 8.03 17.08
CA THR A 3 -14.31 7.65 17.43
C THR A 3 -15.37 8.19 16.48
N LYS A 4 -15.18 9.36 15.84
CA LYS A 4 -16.12 9.89 14.84
C LYS A 4 -16.07 9.12 13.51
N GLY A 5 -14.87 8.79 13.01
CA GLY A 5 -14.69 8.03 11.77
C GLY A 5 -15.31 6.64 11.87
N ARG A 6 -15.05 5.95 12.98
CA ARG A 6 -15.65 4.64 13.28
C ARG A 6 -17.19 4.70 13.36
N LYS A 7 -17.75 5.75 13.97
CA LYS A 7 -19.21 5.98 14.03
C LYS A 7 -19.84 6.22 12.65
N ILE A 8 -19.15 6.92 11.74
CA ILE A 8 -19.65 7.17 10.38
C ILE A 8 -19.74 5.87 9.58
N VAL A 9 -18.71 5.02 9.66
CA VAL A 9 -18.70 3.72 8.96
C VAL A 9 -19.65 2.71 9.62
N GLY A 10 -19.80 2.80 10.94
CA GLY A 10 -20.76 1.99 11.69
C GLY A 10 -20.44 0.50 11.62
N LYS A 11 -21.46 -0.32 11.33
CA LYS A 11 -21.36 -1.80 11.37
C LYS A 11 -20.39 -2.40 10.34
N GLN A 12 -19.93 -1.62 9.36
CA GLN A 12 -19.06 -2.09 8.28
C GLN A 12 -17.58 -1.82 8.56
N VAL A 13 -17.24 -1.23 9.71
CA VAL A 13 -15.88 -0.76 9.98
C VAL A 13 -14.85 -1.89 9.95
N ASP A 14 -15.19 -3.07 10.45
CA ASP A 14 -14.24 -4.19 10.50
C ASP A 14 -13.95 -4.72 9.08
N LYS A 15 -14.99 -4.82 8.23
CA LYS A 15 -14.83 -5.13 6.80
C LYS A 15 -14.00 -4.07 6.07
N LEU A 16 -14.21 -2.79 6.37
CA LEU A 16 -13.41 -1.72 5.78
C LEU A 16 -11.94 -1.82 6.21
N VAL A 17 -11.67 -2.13 7.48
CA VAL A 17 -10.29 -2.35 7.97
C VAL A 17 -9.63 -3.52 7.25
N GLU A 18 -10.35 -4.62 7.02
CA GLU A 18 -9.86 -5.76 6.23
C GLU A 18 -9.50 -5.34 4.80
N MET A 19 -10.42 -4.67 4.09
CA MET A 19 -10.17 -4.17 2.73
C MET A 19 -9.00 -3.18 2.65
N LEU A 20 -8.83 -2.34 3.67
CA LEU A 20 -7.71 -1.41 3.74
C LEU A 20 -6.37 -2.11 3.95
N ASN A 21 -6.35 -3.22 4.70
CA ASN A 21 -5.16 -4.04 4.86
C ASN A 21 -4.82 -4.83 3.59
N GLN A 22 -5.83 -5.32 2.85
CA GLN A 22 -5.64 -5.89 1.51
C GLN A 22 -5.03 -4.87 0.55
N ALA A 23 -5.62 -3.67 0.46
CA ALA A 23 -5.05 -2.61 -0.36
C ALA A 23 -3.61 -2.26 0.09
N LEU A 24 -3.34 -2.21 1.40
CA LEU A 24 -2.00 -1.94 1.91
C LEU A 24 -0.98 -3.01 1.49
N ALA A 25 -1.38 -4.28 1.46
CA ALA A 25 -0.54 -5.37 0.95
C ALA A 25 -0.21 -5.16 -0.54
N ASP A 26 -1.23 -4.85 -1.34
CA ASP A 26 -1.09 -4.61 -2.77
C ASP A 26 -0.12 -3.45 -3.05
N GLU A 27 -0.25 -2.31 -2.35
CA GLU A 27 0.62 -1.15 -2.53
C GLU A 27 2.07 -1.45 -2.11
N TRP A 28 2.29 -2.19 -1.01
CA TRP A 28 3.64 -2.58 -0.60
C TRP A 28 4.30 -3.54 -1.59
N LEU A 29 3.53 -4.49 -2.13
CA LEU A 29 4.02 -5.40 -3.15
C LEU A 29 4.35 -4.64 -4.44
N ALA A 30 3.46 -3.75 -4.89
CA ALA A 30 3.66 -2.91 -6.07
C ALA A 30 4.87 -1.99 -5.91
N TYR A 31 5.01 -1.32 -4.76
CA TYR A 31 6.18 -0.53 -4.40
C TYR A 31 7.47 -1.32 -4.60
N TYR A 32 7.56 -2.50 -3.98
CA TYR A 32 8.74 -3.35 -4.06
C TYR A 32 9.04 -3.75 -5.50
N GLN A 33 8.02 -4.17 -6.25
CA GLN A 33 8.14 -4.61 -7.64
C GLN A 33 8.62 -3.49 -8.56
N TYR A 34 8.04 -2.30 -8.48
CA TYR A 34 8.47 -1.16 -9.28
C TYR A 34 9.86 -0.68 -8.89
N TRP A 35 10.15 -0.60 -7.58
CA TRP A 35 11.45 -0.16 -7.09
C TRP A 35 12.57 -1.11 -7.54
N VAL A 36 12.40 -2.43 -7.34
CA VAL A 36 13.40 -3.41 -7.78
C VAL A 36 13.48 -3.46 -9.30
N GLY A 37 12.33 -3.37 -9.98
CA GLY A 37 12.22 -3.28 -11.44
C GLY A 37 13.09 -2.16 -12.01
N ALA A 38 13.02 -0.97 -11.42
CA ALA A 38 13.84 0.17 -11.82
C ALA A 38 15.35 -0.07 -11.67
N LYS A 39 15.78 -0.95 -10.75
CA LYS A 39 17.21 -1.28 -10.56
C LYS A 39 17.71 -2.33 -11.55
N VAL A 40 16.82 -3.21 -12.00
CA VAL A 40 17.22 -4.38 -12.81
C VAL A 40 16.81 -4.27 -14.29
N VAL A 41 16.02 -3.26 -14.67
CA VAL A 41 15.61 -3.02 -16.06
C VAL A 41 16.81 -2.83 -16.98
N LYS A 42 16.75 -3.42 -18.18
CA LYS A 42 17.83 -3.42 -19.19
C LYS A 42 17.25 -3.11 -20.57
N GLY A 43 18.14 -2.76 -21.50
CA GLY A 43 17.80 -2.52 -22.91
C GLY A 43 17.94 -1.05 -23.33
N PRO A 44 17.65 -0.74 -24.60
CA PRO A 44 17.88 0.59 -25.19
C PRO A 44 17.14 1.72 -24.48
N MET A 45 15.95 1.44 -23.94
CA MET A 45 15.08 2.41 -23.26
C MET A 45 15.19 2.37 -21.73
N ARG A 46 16.23 1.72 -21.18
CA ARG A 46 16.32 1.43 -19.74
C ARG A 46 16.25 2.67 -18.85
N GLU A 47 16.76 3.81 -19.31
CA GLU A 47 16.80 5.04 -18.50
C GLU A 47 15.41 5.65 -18.34
N ALA A 48 14.66 5.77 -19.44
CA ALA A 48 13.28 6.20 -19.40
C ALA A 48 12.41 5.22 -18.60
N ALA A 49 12.54 3.92 -18.85
CA ALA A 49 11.78 2.90 -18.12
C ALA A 49 12.09 2.91 -16.61
N ALA A 50 13.37 3.05 -16.22
CA ALA A 50 13.76 3.15 -14.82
C ALA A 50 13.19 4.41 -14.15
N ALA A 51 13.10 5.53 -14.87
CA ALA A 51 12.53 6.77 -14.33
C ALA A 51 11.03 6.62 -14.04
N GLU A 52 10.27 6.06 -14.98
CA GLU A 52 8.82 5.79 -14.80
C GLU A 52 8.57 4.79 -13.66
N LEU A 53 9.36 3.71 -13.59
CA LEU A 53 9.25 2.72 -12.51
C LEU A 53 9.55 3.34 -11.13
N LEU A 54 10.53 4.26 -11.04
CA LEU A 54 10.79 4.98 -9.78
C LEU A 54 9.68 5.97 -9.42
N GLN A 55 9.04 6.59 -10.42
CA GLN A 55 7.88 7.43 -10.20
C GLN A 55 6.73 6.59 -9.60
N HIS A 56 6.36 5.48 -10.24
CA HIS A 56 5.30 4.61 -9.73
C HIS A 56 5.63 4.10 -8.33
N ALA A 57 6.87 3.65 -8.07
CA ALA A 57 7.27 3.26 -6.72
C ALA A 57 7.07 4.42 -5.71
N THR A 58 7.36 5.66 -6.08
CA THR A 58 7.12 6.79 -5.17
C THR A 58 5.63 7.03 -4.92
N GLU A 59 4.79 6.85 -5.94
CA GLU A 59 3.33 6.96 -5.86
C GLU A 59 2.75 5.87 -4.93
N GLU A 60 3.14 4.60 -5.09
CA GLU A 60 2.62 3.50 -4.25
C GLU A 60 3.06 3.62 -2.79
N LEU A 61 4.27 4.15 -2.53
CA LEU A 61 4.68 4.48 -1.16
C LEU A 61 3.75 5.53 -0.52
N GLY A 62 3.35 6.54 -1.30
CA GLY A 62 2.37 7.53 -0.88
C GLY A 62 1.00 6.91 -0.61
N HIS A 63 0.54 5.99 -1.46
CA HIS A 63 -0.70 5.25 -1.24
C HIS A 63 -0.65 4.40 0.04
N ALA A 64 0.45 3.67 0.26
CA ALA A 64 0.67 2.89 1.48
C ALA A 64 0.62 3.76 2.75
N GLU A 65 1.19 4.98 2.71
CA GLU A 65 1.10 5.93 3.82
C GLU A 65 -0.35 6.37 4.09
N LEU A 66 -1.13 6.69 3.05
CA LEU A 66 -2.53 7.06 3.19
C LEU A 66 -3.37 5.92 3.80
N LEU A 67 -3.15 4.68 3.33
CA LEU A 67 -3.86 3.49 3.81
C LEU A 67 -3.51 3.17 5.26
N ALA A 68 -2.22 3.15 5.61
CA ALA A 68 -1.77 2.89 6.98
C ALA A 68 -2.31 3.94 7.97
N ASN A 69 -2.26 5.22 7.60
CA ASN A 69 -2.86 6.29 8.39
C ASN A 69 -4.36 6.09 8.58
N ARG A 70 -5.07 5.67 7.52
CA ARG A 70 -6.51 5.44 7.60
C ARG A 70 -6.87 4.25 8.49
N LEU A 71 -6.10 3.17 8.41
CA LEU A 71 -6.23 2.01 9.31
C LEU A 71 -6.13 2.43 10.77
N ILE A 72 -5.08 3.18 11.12
CA ILE A 72 -4.84 3.67 12.50
C ILE A 72 -6.00 4.57 12.95
N GLN A 73 -6.47 5.49 12.09
CA GLN A 73 -7.62 6.37 12.41
C GLN A 73 -8.90 5.59 12.71
N LEU A 74 -9.10 4.45 12.04
CA LEU A 74 -10.23 3.57 12.27
C LEU A 74 -10.00 2.61 13.45
N GLY A 75 -8.81 2.60 14.05
CA GLY A 75 -8.45 1.72 15.16
C GLY A 75 -8.07 0.29 14.72
N GLY A 76 -7.75 0.11 13.44
CA GLY A 76 -7.13 -1.12 12.93
C GLY A 76 -5.61 -1.10 13.08
N THR A 77 -5.00 -2.26 12.89
CA THR A 77 -3.54 -2.43 12.86
C THR A 77 -3.11 -2.69 11.41
N PRO A 78 -2.21 -1.88 10.85
CA PRO A 78 -1.58 -2.18 9.56
C PRO A 78 -0.83 -3.51 9.59
N LEU A 79 -0.73 -4.19 8.44
CA LEU A 79 0.14 -5.35 8.28
C LEU A 79 1.56 -5.03 8.76
N LEU A 80 2.15 -5.93 9.54
CA LEU A 80 3.42 -5.68 10.23
C LEU A 80 4.58 -6.46 9.61
N THR A 81 4.30 -7.49 8.81
CA THR A 81 5.32 -8.33 8.20
C THR A 81 5.08 -8.48 6.69
N PRO A 82 6.14 -8.54 5.86
CA PRO A 82 5.99 -8.77 4.42
C PRO A 82 5.36 -10.11 4.04
N GLN A 83 5.45 -11.11 4.92
CA GLN A 83 4.83 -12.41 4.71
C GLN A 83 3.31 -12.29 4.57
N ASP A 84 2.70 -11.40 5.35
CA ASP A 84 1.26 -11.17 5.37
C ASP A 84 0.75 -10.58 4.04
N TRP A 85 1.62 -9.93 3.25
CA TRP A 85 1.22 -9.37 1.96
C TRP A 85 0.72 -10.45 1.01
N TYR A 86 1.40 -11.60 0.98
CA TYR A 86 1.04 -12.73 0.12
C TYR A 86 -0.25 -13.43 0.54
N GLU A 87 -0.68 -13.26 1.79
CA GLU A 87 -1.93 -13.84 2.30
C GLU A 87 -3.13 -12.91 2.05
N MET A 88 -2.86 -11.63 1.79
CA MET A 88 -3.85 -10.57 1.69
C MET A 88 -4.07 -10.07 0.25
N THR A 89 -3.11 -10.28 -0.66
CA THR A 89 -3.23 -10.02 -2.11
C THR A 89 -3.97 -11.14 -2.85
#